data_AF-A0A820LPB4-F1
#
_entry.id   AF-A0A820LPB4-F1
#
_cell.length_a   1.000
_cell.length_b   1.000
_cell.length_c   1.000
_cell.angle_alpha   90.00
_cell.angle_beta   90.00
_cell.angle_gamma   90.00
#
_symmetry.space_group_name_H-M   'P 1'
#
loop_
_entity.id
_entity.type
_entity.pdbx_description
1 polymer ?
#
loop_
_entity_poly.entity_id
_entity_poly.type
_entity_poly.pdbx_seq_one_letter_code
_entity_poly.pdbx_strand_id
1 'polypeptide(L)'
;MRASHPQLPYEEDLYFLYHTGYNWLHTMLASHDDNELLMWLENDINKKFIYEYHKIFIQMLNSIDAPSSHWLFKTPYHTLYLDEFMHHYPSAMLIMTHRRLDDALASMSRSASVYAAPYFDNNKADTAIDIQTVVKRILHLLDTLIHRLVKFRRNHPYIPCFDVQYDDLLAHPINTVRRIYNHFNLSWSEEFETTMSAWLRDNPQGKQGRNSYTLDNCEMTLDDIELRYNEYISMFLGSQHSLNIGCSMTKSADSMIHSLESPSEK
;
A
#
# COMPACT_ATOMS: atom_id res chain seq x y z
N MET A 1 14.42 -0.18 -11.27
CA MET A 1 13.84 0.82 -10.34
C MET A 1 12.58 1.48 -10.88
N ARG A 2 12.55 2.08 -12.08
CA ARG A 2 11.42 2.93 -12.56
C ARG A 2 10.04 2.27 -12.74
N ALA A 3 9.92 0.94 -12.77
CA ALA A 3 8.65 0.25 -13.08
C ALA A 3 7.85 -0.20 -11.84
N SER A 4 8.46 -0.26 -10.65
CA SER A 4 7.81 -0.75 -9.43
C SER A 4 7.43 0.37 -8.46
N HIS A 5 8.12 1.51 -8.53
CA HIS A 5 7.81 2.73 -7.79
C HIS A 5 8.16 3.93 -8.68
N PRO A 6 7.16 4.72 -9.15
CA PRO A 6 7.44 5.99 -9.79
C PRO A 6 8.26 6.86 -8.82
N GLN A 7 9.50 7.22 -9.18
CA GLN A 7 10.19 8.31 -8.51
C GLN A 7 9.66 9.60 -9.12
N LEU A 8 8.77 10.28 -8.39
CA LEU A 8 8.30 11.61 -8.75
C LEU A 8 9.22 12.65 -8.08
N PRO A 9 9.23 13.91 -8.56
CA PRO A 9 9.96 14.99 -7.89
C PRO A 9 9.53 15.20 -6.43
N TYR A 10 8.33 14.72 -6.07
CA TYR A 10 7.75 14.76 -4.73
C TYR A 10 7.63 13.31 -4.25
N GLU A 11 8.37 12.99 -3.19
CA GLU A 11 8.53 11.64 -2.66
C GLU A 11 7.68 11.40 -1.39
N GLU A 12 7.63 10.16 -0.92
CA GLU A 12 6.93 9.78 0.31
C GLU A 12 7.58 10.34 1.58
N ASP A 13 6.78 10.57 2.64
CA ASP A 13 7.31 10.96 3.96
C ASP A 13 8.23 9.91 4.58
N LEU A 14 8.20 8.71 4.01
CA LEU A 14 9.09 7.61 4.33
C LEU A 14 10.57 8.04 4.37
N TYR A 15 10.99 8.94 3.49
CA TYR A 15 12.36 9.46 3.50
C TYR A 15 12.66 10.29 4.75
N PHE A 16 11.69 11.05 5.28
CA PHE A 16 11.85 11.76 6.55
C PHE A 16 11.91 10.77 7.72
N LEU A 17 11.11 9.71 7.68
CA LEU A 17 11.12 8.69 8.73
C LEU A 17 12.47 7.94 8.76
N TYR A 18 13.12 7.72 7.61
CA TYR A 18 14.43 7.07 7.55
C TYR A 18 15.54 7.82 8.28
N HIS A 19 15.46 9.15 8.38
CA HIS A 19 16.43 9.94 9.14
C HIS A 19 16.47 9.56 10.62
N THR A 20 15.41 8.92 11.11
CA THR A 20 15.30 8.45 12.49
C THR A 20 15.87 7.03 12.69
N GLY A 21 16.44 6.44 11.64
CA GLY A 21 16.94 5.06 11.63
C GLY A 21 15.85 4.00 11.40
N TYR A 22 14.58 4.41 11.38
CA TYR A 22 13.45 3.53 11.08
C TYR A 22 13.30 3.33 9.57
N ASN A 23 14.03 2.37 9.01
CA ASN A 23 14.02 2.06 7.58
C ASN A 23 13.58 0.62 7.32
N TRP A 24 12.49 0.45 6.56
CA TRP A 24 11.94 -0.87 6.25
C TRP A 24 12.85 -1.76 5.41
N LEU A 25 13.80 -1.16 4.68
CA LEU A 25 14.77 -1.94 3.94
C LEU A 25 15.61 -2.80 4.89
N HIS A 26 15.82 -2.36 6.13
CA HIS A 26 16.45 -3.17 7.17
C HIS A 26 15.67 -4.47 7.43
N THR A 27 14.33 -4.44 7.33
CA THR A 27 13.48 -5.63 7.43
C THR A 27 13.84 -6.64 6.35
N MET A 28 14.08 -6.18 5.12
CA MET A 28 14.39 -7.04 3.98
C MET A 28 15.85 -7.52 3.95
N LEU A 29 16.78 -6.73 4.50
CA LEU A 29 18.22 -7.01 4.47
C LEU A 29 18.77 -7.69 5.72
N ALA A 30 17.94 -7.90 6.74
CA ALA A 30 18.37 -8.60 7.95
C ALA A 30 18.90 -10.01 7.62
N SER A 31 19.89 -10.47 8.38
CA SER A 31 20.53 -11.77 8.14
C SER A 31 19.72 -12.96 8.66
N HIS A 32 18.94 -12.76 9.73
CA HIS A 32 18.13 -13.80 10.39
C HIS A 32 16.94 -13.18 11.12
N ASP A 33 15.93 -14.00 11.42
CA ASP A 33 14.68 -13.54 12.03
C ASP A 33 14.87 -12.99 13.46
N ASP A 34 15.83 -13.54 14.23
CA ASP A 34 16.12 -13.10 15.62
C ASP A 34 17.11 -11.91 15.70
N ASN A 35 17.13 -11.04 14.68
CA ASN A 35 18.05 -9.91 14.66
C ASN A 35 17.56 -8.79 15.61
N GLU A 36 18.43 -8.29 16.50
CA GLU A 36 18.10 -7.22 17.46
C GLU A 36 17.49 -5.98 16.79
N LEU A 37 17.96 -5.61 15.59
CA LEU A 37 17.42 -4.50 14.82
C LEU A 37 15.99 -4.78 14.35
N LEU A 38 15.70 -6.01 13.88
CA LEU A 38 14.33 -6.40 13.50
C LEU A 38 13.40 -6.36 14.71
N MET A 39 13.81 -6.98 15.82
CA MET A 39 13.04 -6.98 17.06
C MET A 39 12.76 -5.55 17.54
N TRP A 40 13.75 -4.65 17.43
CA TRP A 40 13.57 -3.24 17.77
C TRP A 40 12.63 -2.51 16.80
N LEU A 41 12.72 -2.75 15.49
CA LEU A 41 11.84 -2.15 14.48
C LEU A 41 10.37 -2.59 14.66
N GLU A 42 10.17 -3.85 15.03
CA GLU A 42 8.85 -4.44 15.23
C GLU A 42 8.22 -4.01 16.55
N ASN A 43 9.02 -3.73 17.58
CA ASN A 43 8.52 -3.27 18.87
C ASN A 43 7.85 -1.88 18.73
N ASP A 44 6.62 -1.72 19.23
CA ASP A 44 5.90 -0.44 19.24
C ASP A 44 6.27 0.48 20.42
N ILE A 45 7.00 -0.02 21.40
CA ILE A 45 7.47 0.74 22.56
C ILE A 45 8.54 1.76 22.15
N ASN A 46 8.46 2.96 22.75
CA ASN A 46 9.40 4.06 22.58
C ASN A 46 9.58 4.54 21.13
N LYS A 47 8.51 4.52 20.33
CA LYS A 47 8.53 4.98 18.93
C LYS A 47 8.12 6.45 18.73
N LYS A 48 7.81 7.16 19.82
CA LYS A 48 7.44 8.58 19.86
C LYS A 48 8.40 9.50 19.08
N PHE A 49 9.71 9.25 19.20
CA PHE A 49 10.75 10.08 18.57
C PHE A 49 10.60 10.19 17.04
N ILE A 50 9.98 9.18 16.39
CA ILE A 50 9.74 9.18 14.95
C ILE A 50 8.91 10.40 14.56
N TYR A 51 7.84 10.68 15.30
CA TYR A 51 6.96 11.82 15.01
C TYR A 51 7.38 13.12 15.68
N GLU A 52 8.17 13.08 16.75
CA GLU A 52 8.84 14.27 17.26
C GLU A 52 9.78 14.85 16.18
N TYR A 53 10.61 13.98 15.57
CA TYR A 53 11.50 14.37 14.48
C TYR A 53 10.70 14.81 13.25
N HIS A 54 9.72 14.01 12.82
CA HIS A 54 8.87 14.35 11.67
C HIS A 54 8.23 15.75 11.84
N LYS A 55 7.70 16.05 13.03
CA LYS A 55 7.10 17.35 13.33
C LYS A 55 8.09 18.51 13.24
N ILE A 56 9.30 18.35 13.76
CA ILE A 56 10.36 19.35 13.63
C ILE A 56 10.72 19.57 12.16
N PHE A 57 10.85 18.49 11.39
CA PHE A 57 11.18 18.56 9.97
C PHE A 57 10.11 19.30 9.17
N ILE A 58 8.83 18.98 9.39
CA ILE A 58 7.72 19.68 8.76
C ILE A 58 7.65 21.14 9.19
N GLN A 59 7.89 21.47 10.47
CA GLN A 59 7.93 22.85 10.94
C GLN A 59 9.04 23.67 10.26
N MET A 60 10.20 23.05 10.04
CA MET A 60 11.29 23.68 9.30
C MET A 60 10.87 23.97 7.85
N LEU A 61 10.31 22.99 7.14
CA LEU A 61 9.80 23.20 5.78
C LEU A 61 8.71 24.27 5.72
N ASN A 62 7.78 24.24 6.68
CA ASN A 62 6.70 25.21 6.79
C ASN A 62 7.20 26.63 7.06
N SER A 63 8.41 26.82 7.59
CA SER A 63 8.97 28.16 7.78
C SER A 63 9.48 28.78 6.47
N ILE A 64 9.69 27.97 5.44
CA ILE A 64 10.25 28.38 4.13
C ILE A 64 9.19 28.32 3.03
N ASP A 65 8.40 27.24 2.97
CA ASP A 65 7.41 26.98 1.92
C ASP A 65 6.17 26.29 2.52
N ALA A 66 5.35 27.07 3.23
CA ALA A 66 4.10 26.58 3.79
C ALA A 66 3.04 26.39 2.69
N PRO A 67 2.36 25.23 2.62
CA PRO A 67 1.23 25.07 1.73
C PRO A 67 0.11 26.05 2.11
N SER A 68 -0.62 26.55 1.12
CA SER A 68 -1.73 27.50 1.32
C SER A 68 -2.93 26.91 2.06
N SER A 69 -3.07 25.57 2.06
CA SER A 69 -4.20 24.88 2.69
C SER A 69 -3.74 23.92 3.79
N HIS A 70 -3.07 22.83 3.41
CA HIS A 70 -2.65 21.79 4.35
C HIS A 70 -1.45 21.03 3.81
N TRP A 71 -0.69 20.44 4.73
CA TRP A 71 0.28 19.41 4.38
C TRP A 71 -0.43 18.11 4.01
N LEU A 72 0.02 17.46 2.95
CA LEU A 72 -0.43 16.13 2.57
C LEU A 72 0.70 15.14 2.83
N PHE A 73 0.46 14.21 3.75
CA PHE A 73 1.37 13.15 4.12
C PHE A 73 0.91 11.82 3.52
N LYS A 74 1.85 11.02 3.02
CA LYS A 74 1.60 9.65 2.56
C LYS A 74 2.82 8.78 2.77
N THR A 75 2.64 7.76 3.61
CA THR A 75 3.43 6.54 3.58
C THR A 75 2.66 5.40 4.24
N PRO A 76 2.73 4.15 3.74
CA PRO A 76 2.06 3.02 4.39
C PRO A 76 2.54 2.81 5.84
N TYR A 77 3.74 3.29 6.19
CA TYR A 77 4.35 3.14 7.51
C TYR A 77 3.66 3.96 8.61
N HIS A 78 2.86 4.98 8.26
CA HIS A 78 2.05 5.66 9.27
C HIS A 78 1.12 4.70 10.00
N THR A 79 0.64 3.66 9.31
CA THR A 79 -0.22 2.60 9.84
C THR A 79 0.40 1.87 11.05
N LEU A 80 1.73 1.75 11.10
CA LEU A 80 2.42 1.09 12.22
C LEU A 80 2.33 1.90 13.52
N TYR A 81 2.08 3.20 13.44
CA TYR A 81 2.24 4.15 14.54
C TYR A 81 1.14 5.21 14.54
N LEU A 82 -0.10 4.84 14.20
CA LEU A 82 -1.22 5.79 14.11
C LEU A 82 -1.53 6.48 15.44
N ASP A 83 -1.34 5.79 16.57
CA ASP A 83 -1.47 6.38 17.91
C ASP A 83 -0.50 7.56 18.10
N GLU A 84 0.78 7.34 17.78
CA GLU A 84 1.82 8.37 17.88
C GLU A 84 1.62 9.47 16.84
N PHE A 85 1.19 9.11 15.62
CA PHE A 85 0.84 10.09 14.58
C PHE A 85 -0.26 11.04 15.09
N MET A 86 -1.36 10.49 15.59
CA MET A 86 -2.48 11.29 16.10
C MET A 86 -2.13 12.05 17.37
N HIS A 87 -1.23 11.55 18.21
CA HIS A 87 -0.72 12.31 19.35
C HIS A 87 0.00 13.60 18.91
N HIS A 88 0.81 13.54 17.86
CA HIS A 88 1.58 14.69 17.38
C HIS A 88 0.79 15.59 16.42
N TYR A 89 -0.20 15.02 15.72
CA TYR A 89 -1.09 15.66 14.75
C TYR A 89 -2.57 15.42 15.10
N PRO A 90 -3.07 15.97 16.23
CA PRO A 90 -4.43 15.68 16.69
C PRO A 90 -5.53 16.20 15.74
N SER A 91 -5.20 17.16 14.87
CA SER A 91 -6.09 17.71 13.85
C SER A 91 -5.95 17.02 12.48
N ALA A 92 -5.19 15.92 12.39
CA ALA A 92 -4.99 15.25 11.11
C ALA A 92 -6.29 14.65 10.57
N MET A 93 -6.42 14.70 9.26
CA MET A 93 -7.49 14.06 8.50
C MET A 93 -6.96 12.72 7.97
N LEU A 94 -7.46 11.61 8.50
CA LEU A 94 -6.96 10.29 8.14
C LEU A 94 -7.70 9.74 6.91
N ILE A 95 -6.97 9.55 5.81
CA ILE A 95 -7.47 8.90 4.59
C ILE A 95 -6.80 7.53 4.52
N MET A 96 -7.58 6.46 4.70
CA MET A 96 -7.07 5.09 4.68
C MET A 96 -7.37 4.47 3.32
N THR A 97 -6.36 3.94 2.64
CA THR A 97 -6.55 3.27 1.36
C THR A 97 -6.60 1.75 1.56
N HIS A 98 -7.57 1.12 0.93
CA HIS A 98 -7.82 -0.31 1.04
C HIS A 98 -7.74 -0.96 -0.33
N ARG A 99 -7.13 -2.14 -0.37
CA ARG A 99 -6.99 -2.95 -1.57
C ARG A 99 -7.17 -4.42 -1.19
N ARG A 100 -7.57 -5.25 -2.15
CA ARG A 100 -7.52 -6.70 -1.95
C ARG A 100 -6.11 -7.14 -1.57
N LEU A 101 -6.01 -8.03 -0.58
CA LEU A 101 -4.75 -8.36 0.07
C LEU A 101 -3.89 -9.34 -0.75
N ASP A 102 -4.50 -10.16 -1.61
CA ASP A 102 -3.79 -10.97 -2.60
C ASP A 102 -2.96 -10.10 -3.55
N ASP A 103 -3.61 -9.09 -4.10
CA ASP A 103 -3.03 -8.08 -4.97
C ASP A 103 -1.98 -7.22 -4.26
N ALA A 104 -2.27 -6.81 -3.02
CA ALA A 104 -1.36 -6.00 -2.22
C ALA A 104 -0.10 -6.77 -1.84
N LEU A 105 -0.24 -8.02 -1.38
CA LEU A 105 0.86 -8.89 -0.97
C LEU A 105 1.82 -9.13 -2.14
N ALA A 106 1.29 -9.57 -3.29
CA ALA A 106 2.12 -9.82 -4.45
C ALA A 106 2.82 -8.55 -4.98
N SER A 107 2.15 -7.38 -4.89
CA SER A 107 2.77 -6.09 -5.21
C SER A 107 3.89 -5.72 -4.25
N MET A 108 3.67 -5.87 -2.94
CA MET A 108 4.68 -5.56 -1.91
C MET A 108 5.89 -6.48 -2.02
N SER A 109 5.67 -7.78 -2.20
CA SER A 109 6.73 -8.77 -2.40
C SER A 109 7.60 -8.43 -3.61
N ARG A 110 6.99 -8.07 -4.75
CA ARG A 110 7.74 -7.64 -5.94
C ARG A 110 8.54 -6.37 -5.68
N SER A 111 7.94 -5.36 -5.05
CA SER A 111 8.64 -4.12 -4.72
C SER A 111 9.82 -4.40 -3.81
N ALA A 112 9.63 -5.19 -2.75
CA ALA A 112 10.68 -5.58 -1.82
C ALA A 112 11.85 -6.26 -2.51
N SER A 113 11.59 -7.25 -3.37
CA SER A 113 12.65 -7.92 -4.13
C SER A 113 13.43 -6.96 -5.03
N VAL A 114 12.76 -5.99 -5.65
CA VAL A 114 13.42 -4.97 -6.50
C VAL A 114 14.27 -4.00 -5.69
N TYR A 115 13.81 -3.59 -4.50
CA TYR A 115 14.56 -2.71 -3.61
C TYR A 115 15.74 -3.41 -2.95
N ALA A 116 15.59 -4.70 -2.64
CA ALA A 116 16.62 -5.52 -2.03
C ALA A 116 17.70 -5.98 -3.04
N ALA A 117 17.33 -6.20 -4.32
CA ALA A 117 18.24 -6.73 -5.33
C ALA A 117 19.64 -6.06 -5.44
N PRO A 118 19.80 -4.73 -5.31
CA PRO A 118 21.12 -4.09 -5.36
C PRO A 118 22.07 -4.48 -4.21
N TYR A 119 21.55 -5.07 -3.13
CA TYR A 119 22.31 -5.47 -1.94
C TYR A 119 22.75 -6.95 -1.97
N PHE A 120 22.35 -7.69 -3.02
CA PHE A 120 22.65 -9.10 -3.19
C PHE A 120 23.41 -9.32 -4.51
N ASP A 121 24.42 -10.19 -4.49
CA ASP A 121 25.10 -10.62 -5.72
C ASP A 121 24.45 -11.90 -6.22
N ASN A 122 23.50 -11.73 -7.15
CA ASN A 122 22.73 -12.82 -7.75
C ASN A 122 23.58 -13.75 -8.65
N ASN A 123 24.86 -13.44 -8.90
CA ASN A 123 25.76 -14.32 -9.65
C ASN A 123 26.41 -15.38 -8.74
N LYS A 124 26.25 -15.28 -7.42
CA LYS A 124 26.79 -16.25 -6.47
C LYS A 124 25.65 -16.81 -5.63
N ALA A 125 25.57 -18.14 -5.56
CA ALA A 125 24.45 -18.82 -4.91
C ALA A 125 24.32 -18.50 -3.41
N ASP A 126 25.43 -18.24 -2.73
CA ASP A 126 25.51 -17.90 -1.30
C ASP A 126 25.17 -16.44 -0.97
N THR A 127 25.13 -15.57 -1.99
CA THR A 127 24.79 -14.14 -1.82
C THR A 127 23.63 -13.69 -2.70
N ALA A 128 22.95 -14.61 -3.36
CA ALA A 128 21.76 -14.34 -4.14
C ALA A 128 20.58 -14.02 -3.21
N ILE A 129 19.65 -13.19 -3.70
CA ILE A 129 18.43 -12.89 -2.97
C ILE A 129 17.56 -14.16 -2.81
N ASP A 130 17.23 -14.53 -1.58
CA ASP A 130 16.22 -15.54 -1.32
C ASP A 130 14.83 -14.90 -1.35
N ILE A 131 14.11 -15.14 -2.45
CA ILE A 131 12.76 -14.59 -2.66
C ILE A 131 11.80 -15.09 -1.57
N GLN A 132 11.94 -16.33 -1.10
CA GLN A 132 11.04 -16.87 -0.07
C GLN A 132 11.22 -16.15 1.26
N THR A 133 12.48 -15.87 1.65
CA THR A 133 12.78 -15.04 2.82
C THR A 133 12.19 -13.63 2.68
N VAL A 134 12.31 -12.99 1.51
CA VAL A 134 11.73 -11.66 1.28
C VAL A 134 10.21 -11.68 1.40
N VAL A 135 9.55 -12.68 0.81
CA VAL A 135 8.10 -12.82 0.86
C VAL A 135 7.61 -13.08 2.29
N LYS A 136 8.28 -13.98 3.04
CA LYS A 136 7.99 -14.22 4.46
C LYS A 136 8.05 -12.93 5.29
N ARG A 137 9.06 -12.08 5.03
CA ARG A 137 9.24 -10.79 5.72
C ARG A 137 8.16 -9.79 5.35
N ILE A 138 7.76 -9.75 4.09
CA ILE A 138 6.64 -8.91 3.64
C ILE A 138 5.32 -9.38 4.26
N LEU A 139 5.09 -10.69 4.34
CA LEU A 139 3.91 -11.24 5.00
C LEU A 139 3.87 -10.84 6.48
N HIS A 140 4.98 -10.94 7.19
CA HIS A 140 5.11 -10.51 8.58
C HIS A 140 4.87 -9.00 8.78
N LEU A 141 5.42 -8.17 7.88
CA LEU A 141 5.15 -6.74 7.87
C LEU A 141 3.67 -6.45 7.63
N LEU A 142 3.05 -7.16 6.68
CA LEU A 142 1.62 -7.02 6.39
C LEU A 142 0.76 -7.42 7.60
N ASP A 143 1.10 -8.52 8.28
CA ASP A 143 0.43 -8.92 9.52
C ASP A 143 0.46 -7.81 10.56
N THR A 144 1.63 -7.21 10.76
CA THR A 144 1.82 -6.13 11.72
C THR A 144 1.01 -4.89 11.33
N LEU A 145 1.06 -4.48 10.07
CA LEU A 145 0.31 -3.34 9.54
C LEU A 145 -1.20 -3.54 9.73
N ILE A 146 -1.72 -4.69 9.31
CA ILE A 146 -3.15 -5.00 9.39
C ILE A 146 -3.61 -5.10 10.85
N HIS A 147 -2.86 -5.81 11.69
CA HIS A 147 -3.19 -5.93 13.11
C HIS A 147 -3.26 -4.56 13.79
N ARG A 148 -2.28 -3.69 13.56
CA ARG A 148 -2.24 -2.36 14.17
C ARG A 148 -3.31 -1.43 13.63
N LEU A 149 -3.58 -1.46 12.32
CA LEU A 149 -4.68 -0.68 11.74
C LEU A 149 -6.01 -1.04 12.38
N VAL A 150 -6.31 -2.34 12.48
CA VAL A 150 -7.59 -2.77 13.04
C VAL A 150 -7.67 -2.46 14.53
N LYS A 151 -6.59 -2.69 15.28
CA LYS A 151 -6.49 -2.30 16.70
C LYS A 151 -6.74 -0.81 16.90
N PHE A 152 -6.09 0.05 16.09
CA PHE A 152 -6.29 1.49 16.13
C PHE A 152 -7.75 1.87 15.87
N ARG A 153 -8.36 1.31 14.83
CA ARG A 153 -9.76 1.60 14.47
C ARG A 153 -10.75 1.14 15.54
N ARG A 154 -10.47 0.04 16.26
CA ARG A 154 -11.27 -0.41 17.42
C ARG A 154 -11.11 0.49 18.64
N ASN A 155 -9.89 0.93 18.93
CA ASN A 155 -9.59 1.71 20.14
C ASN A 155 -9.97 3.19 19.99
N HIS A 156 -10.00 3.69 18.75
CA HIS A 156 -10.26 5.09 18.44
C HIS A 156 -11.43 5.29 17.47
N PRO A 157 -12.64 4.78 17.78
CA PRO A 157 -13.79 4.91 16.89
C PRO A 157 -14.27 6.36 16.71
N TYR A 158 -13.81 7.26 17.59
CA TYR A 158 -14.10 8.69 17.56
C TYR A 158 -13.17 9.49 16.64
N ILE A 159 -12.06 8.91 16.17
CA ILE A 159 -11.16 9.59 15.23
C ILE A 159 -11.75 9.43 13.81
N PRO A 160 -12.11 10.53 13.13
CA PRO A 160 -12.68 10.46 11.80
C PRO A 160 -11.63 9.95 10.81
N CYS A 161 -11.97 8.87 10.12
CA CYS A 161 -11.19 8.33 9.02
C CYS A 161 -12.09 8.19 7.80
N PHE A 162 -11.55 8.47 6.62
CA PHE A 162 -12.20 8.23 5.35
C PHE A 162 -11.54 7.04 4.65
N ASP A 163 -12.27 5.94 4.55
CA ASP A 163 -11.80 4.70 3.94
C ASP A 163 -12.04 4.74 2.41
N VAL A 164 -10.96 4.62 1.63
CA VAL A 164 -10.94 4.68 0.16
C VAL A 164 -10.66 3.28 -0.40
N GLN A 165 -11.60 2.75 -1.17
CA GLN A 165 -11.37 1.50 -1.91
C GLN A 165 -10.55 1.77 -3.17
N TYR A 166 -9.55 0.93 -3.42
CA TYR A 166 -8.68 1.02 -4.60
C TYR A 166 -9.51 1.02 -5.89
N ASP A 167 -10.46 0.10 -6.02
CA ASP A 167 -11.28 -0.03 -7.22
C ASP A 167 -12.18 1.19 -7.46
N ASP A 168 -12.75 1.76 -6.39
CA ASP A 168 -13.55 3.01 -6.47
C ASP A 168 -12.69 4.21 -6.88
N LEU A 169 -11.47 4.31 -6.35
CA LEU A 169 -10.53 5.39 -6.70
C LEU A 169 -10.13 5.31 -8.17
N LEU A 170 -9.92 4.10 -8.70
CA LEU A 170 -9.59 3.90 -10.11
C LEU A 170 -10.77 4.21 -11.03
N ALA A 171 -11.96 3.73 -10.68
CA ALA A 171 -13.16 3.93 -11.49
C ALA A 171 -13.60 5.40 -11.49
N HIS A 172 -13.51 6.06 -10.34
CA HIS A 172 -14.07 7.39 -10.11
C HIS A 172 -13.14 8.29 -9.28
N PRO A 173 -11.95 8.66 -9.79
CA PRO A 173 -10.93 9.38 -9.02
C PRO A 173 -11.42 10.75 -8.51
N ILE A 174 -11.99 11.57 -9.40
CA ILE A 174 -12.48 12.92 -9.04
C ILE A 174 -13.60 12.83 -8.00
N ASN A 175 -14.55 11.91 -8.19
CA ASN A 175 -15.66 11.73 -7.25
C ASN A 175 -15.17 11.22 -5.88
N THR A 176 -14.17 10.35 -5.86
CA THR A 176 -13.54 9.87 -4.63
C THR A 176 -12.89 11.02 -3.86
N VAL A 177 -12.11 11.87 -4.54
CA VAL A 177 -11.50 13.06 -3.92
C VAL A 177 -12.58 14.05 -3.45
N ARG A 178 -13.66 14.25 -4.20
CA ARG A 178 -14.79 15.08 -3.77
C ARG A 178 -15.45 14.57 -2.49
N ARG A 179 -15.63 13.24 -2.35
CA ARG A 179 -16.17 12.64 -1.12
C ARG A 179 -15.24 12.83 0.08
N ILE A 180 -13.93 12.73 -0.12
CA ILE A 180 -12.93 13.04 0.92
C ILE A 180 -13.09 14.49 1.40
N TYR A 181 -13.14 15.44 0.47
CA TYR A 181 -13.27 16.87 0.79
C TYR A 181 -14.57 17.15 1.54
N ASN A 182 -15.68 16.57 1.09
CA ASN A 182 -16.96 16.70 1.79
C ASN A 182 -16.93 16.10 3.20
N HIS A 183 -16.31 14.94 3.39
CA HIS A 183 -16.22 14.29 4.70
C HIS A 183 -15.47 15.14 5.73
N PHE A 184 -14.40 15.82 5.30
CA PHE A 184 -13.60 16.69 6.16
C PHE A 184 -13.99 18.17 6.11
N ASN A 185 -15.09 18.52 5.45
CA ASN A 185 -15.58 19.89 5.28
C ASN A 185 -14.54 20.85 4.65
N LEU A 186 -13.81 20.36 3.65
CA LEU A 186 -12.84 21.14 2.88
C LEU A 186 -13.53 21.82 1.68
N SER A 187 -13.08 23.02 1.35
CA SER A 187 -13.57 23.78 0.20
C SER A 187 -13.24 23.11 -1.13
N TRP A 188 -14.22 23.02 -2.03
CA TRP A 188 -14.06 22.50 -3.39
C TRP A 188 -14.22 23.64 -4.41
N SER A 189 -13.23 23.84 -5.28
CA SER A 189 -13.29 24.84 -6.35
C SER A 189 -13.31 24.18 -7.74
N GLU A 190 -13.88 24.89 -8.71
CA GLU A 190 -13.87 24.47 -10.12
C GLU A 190 -12.44 24.43 -10.69
N GLU A 191 -11.57 25.35 -10.24
CA GLU A 191 -10.15 25.37 -10.61
C GLU A 191 -9.40 24.13 -10.13
N PHE A 192 -9.65 23.70 -8.89
CA PHE A 192 -9.05 22.49 -8.33
C PHE A 192 -9.45 21.24 -9.14
N GLU A 193 -10.74 21.10 -9.45
CA GLU A 193 -11.24 20.00 -10.26
C GLU A 193 -10.68 20.02 -11.69
N THR A 194 -10.60 21.20 -12.31
CA THR A 194 -10.02 21.37 -13.65
C THR A 194 -8.56 20.95 -13.67
N THR A 195 -7.79 21.35 -12.65
CA THR A 195 -6.36 21.00 -12.51
C THR A 195 -6.19 19.49 -12.33
N MET A 196 -6.96 18.87 -11.45
CA MET A 196 -6.95 17.42 -11.24
C MET A 196 -7.36 16.65 -12.51
N SER A 197 -8.38 17.12 -13.22
CA SER A 197 -8.85 16.51 -14.47
C SER A 197 -7.78 16.56 -15.57
N ALA A 198 -7.08 17.70 -15.69
CA ALA A 198 -5.97 17.84 -16.62
C ALA A 198 -4.83 16.87 -16.26
N TRP A 199 -4.47 16.78 -14.98
CA TRP A 199 -3.43 15.85 -14.52
C TRP A 199 -3.78 14.39 -14.81
N LEU A 200 -5.03 13.98 -14.57
CA LEU A 200 -5.50 12.61 -14.85
C LEU A 200 -5.45 12.27 -16.34
N ARG A 201 -5.80 13.22 -17.21
CA ARG A 201 -5.70 13.05 -18.67
C ARG A 201 -4.26 12.86 -19.12
N ASP A 202 -3.31 13.57 -18.51
CA ASP A 202 -1.89 13.51 -18.85
C ASP A 202 -1.18 12.31 -18.20
N ASN A 203 -1.79 11.70 -17.19
CA ASN A 203 -1.25 10.57 -16.42
C ASN A 203 -2.25 9.39 -16.35
N PRO A 204 -2.64 8.80 -17.50
CA PRO A 204 -3.55 7.67 -17.52
C PRO A 204 -2.99 6.49 -16.71
N GLN A 205 -3.88 5.77 -16.04
CA GLN A 205 -3.53 4.58 -15.29
C GLN A 205 -2.84 3.53 -16.19
N GLY A 206 -1.79 2.89 -15.68
CA GLY A 206 -1.02 1.89 -16.44
C GLY A 206 -0.01 2.50 -17.41
N LYS A 207 0.21 3.83 -17.41
CA LYS A 207 1.33 4.50 -18.10
C LYS A 207 2.70 3.92 -17.72
N GLN A 208 2.80 3.23 -16.58
CA GLN A 208 4.00 2.53 -16.11
C GLN A 208 3.91 0.99 -16.19
N GLY A 209 2.89 0.46 -16.88
CA GLY A 209 2.60 -0.96 -17.01
C GLY A 209 1.45 -1.42 -16.11
N ARG A 210 0.69 -2.43 -16.57
CA ARG A 210 -0.18 -3.25 -15.72
C ARG A 210 0.63 -4.47 -15.31
N ASN A 211 0.94 -4.58 -14.03
CA ASN A 211 1.50 -5.81 -13.49
C ASN A 211 0.32 -6.71 -13.13
N SER A 212 0.16 -7.84 -13.83
CA SER A 212 -0.60 -8.95 -13.26
C SER A 212 0.23 -9.50 -12.11
N TYR A 213 -0.33 -9.45 -10.91
CA TYR A 213 0.32 -9.95 -9.71
C TYR A 213 -0.26 -11.33 -9.41
N THR A 214 0.60 -12.33 -9.26
CA THR A 214 0.21 -13.69 -8.86
C THR A 214 0.83 -14.02 -7.51
N LEU A 215 0.15 -14.87 -6.73
CA LEU A 215 0.61 -15.37 -5.45
C LEU A 215 1.67 -16.48 -5.57
N ASP A 216 2.17 -16.76 -6.78
CA ASP A 216 3.04 -17.91 -7.06
C ASP A 216 4.29 -17.96 -6.17
N ASN A 217 4.79 -16.80 -5.73
CA ASN A 217 5.95 -16.70 -4.83
C ASN A 217 5.58 -16.70 -3.33
N CYS A 218 4.30 -16.66 -2.98
CA CYS A 218 3.84 -16.48 -1.59
C CYS A 218 3.41 -17.76 -0.88
N GLU A 219 3.42 -18.92 -1.54
CA GLU A 219 2.97 -20.21 -0.96
C GLU A 219 1.65 -20.10 -0.15
N MET A 220 0.75 -19.20 -0.57
CA MET A 220 -0.53 -18.91 0.08
C MET A 220 -1.68 -18.97 -0.92
N THR A 221 -2.81 -19.49 -0.48
CA THR A 221 -4.07 -19.47 -1.22
C THR A 221 -4.91 -18.24 -0.88
N LEU A 222 -5.94 -17.97 -1.68
CA LEU A 222 -6.92 -16.93 -1.35
C LEU A 222 -7.63 -17.22 -0.03
N ASP A 223 -7.97 -18.48 0.22
CA ASP A 223 -8.63 -18.91 1.46
C ASP A 223 -7.72 -18.67 2.69
N ASP A 224 -6.40 -18.87 2.55
CA ASP A 224 -5.44 -18.54 3.62
C ASP A 224 -5.44 -17.04 3.95
N ILE A 225 -5.49 -16.19 2.92
CA ILE A 225 -5.54 -14.73 3.08
C ILE A 225 -6.87 -14.31 3.72
N GLU A 226 -7.99 -14.86 3.25
CA GLU A 226 -9.32 -14.57 3.80
C GLU A 226 -9.41 -14.97 5.28
N LEU A 227 -8.92 -16.17 5.63
CA LEU A 227 -8.90 -16.64 7.00
C LEU A 227 -7.98 -15.79 7.88
N ARG A 228 -6.76 -15.50 7.42
CA ARG A 228 -5.74 -14.74 8.17
C ARG A 228 -6.15 -13.30 8.45
N TYR A 229 -6.80 -12.66 7.49
CA TYR A 229 -7.13 -11.22 7.55
C TYR A 229 -8.63 -10.94 7.59
N ASN A 230 -9.44 -11.91 8.02
CA ASN A 230 -10.90 -11.83 8.08
C ASN A 230 -11.36 -10.51 8.73
N GLU A 231 -10.74 -10.13 9.85
CA GLU A 231 -11.14 -8.95 10.59
C GLU A 231 -11.00 -7.65 9.78
N TYR A 232 -9.89 -7.50 9.04
CA TYR A 232 -9.68 -6.38 8.13
C TYR A 232 -10.64 -6.42 6.95
N ILE A 233 -10.82 -7.60 6.34
CA ILE A 233 -11.71 -7.78 5.20
C ILE A 233 -13.15 -7.43 5.59
N SER A 234 -13.62 -7.93 6.73
CA SER A 234 -14.94 -7.66 7.27
C SER A 234 -15.12 -6.18 7.61
N MET A 235 -14.09 -5.52 8.17
CA MET A 235 -14.18 -4.12 8.58
C MET A 235 -14.14 -3.15 7.40
N PHE A 236 -13.33 -3.42 6.37
CA PHE A 236 -13.05 -2.43 5.32
C PHE A 236 -13.44 -2.85 3.90
N LEU A 237 -13.58 -4.15 3.61
CA LEU A 237 -13.86 -4.66 2.25
C LEU A 237 -15.28 -5.28 2.12
N GLY A 238 -16.03 -5.35 3.23
CA GLY A 238 -17.30 -6.06 3.37
C GLY A 238 -18.50 -5.47 2.62
N SER A 239 -18.60 -5.78 1.33
CA SER A 239 -19.81 -6.03 0.50
C SER A 239 -19.47 -6.30 -0.98
N GLN A 240 -18.22 -6.06 -1.41
CA GLN A 240 -17.74 -6.35 -2.77
C GLN A 240 -17.07 -7.74 -2.92
N HIS A 241 -16.65 -8.39 -1.82
CA HIS A 241 -15.94 -9.67 -1.89
C HIS A 241 -16.81 -10.84 -2.35
N SER A 242 -18.09 -10.86 -1.95
CA SER A 242 -19.04 -11.93 -2.27
C SER A 242 -19.46 -12.00 -3.74
N LEU A 243 -19.26 -10.95 -4.54
CA LEU A 243 -19.69 -10.91 -5.94
C LEU A 243 -18.66 -11.51 -6.92
N ASN A 244 -17.37 -11.51 -6.58
CA ASN A 244 -16.32 -11.94 -7.51
C ASN A 244 -15.93 -13.42 -7.42
N ILE A 245 -16.31 -14.12 -6.34
CA ILE A 245 -16.07 -15.58 -6.21
C ILE A 245 -16.94 -16.35 -7.23
N GLY A 246 -18.10 -15.82 -7.61
CA GLY A 246 -18.99 -16.45 -8.60
C GLY A 246 -18.56 -16.33 -10.06
N CYS A 247 -17.63 -15.43 -10.40
CA CYS A 247 -17.27 -15.15 -11.80
C CYS A 247 -16.01 -15.90 -12.28
N SER A 248 -15.22 -16.48 -11.35
CA SER A 248 -14.01 -17.23 -11.69
C SER A 248 -14.29 -18.68 -12.13
N MET A 249 -15.40 -19.28 -11.67
CA MET A 249 -15.69 -20.70 -11.95
C MET A 249 -16.33 -20.99 -13.32
N THR A 250 -16.71 -19.98 -14.12
CA THR A 250 -17.40 -20.18 -15.41
C THR A 250 -16.50 -20.07 -16.64
N LYS A 251 -15.23 -19.67 -16.52
CA LYS A 251 -14.32 -19.50 -17.68
C LYS A 251 -13.62 -20.77 -18.18
N SER A 252 -13.90 -21.94 -17.59
CA SER A 252 -13.23 -23.20 -17.97
C SER A 252 -14.05 -24.12 -18.90
N ALA A 253 -15.28 -23.74 -19.29
CA ALA A 253 -16.15 -24.63 -20.08
C ALA A 253 -16.23 -24.31 -21.59
N ASP A 254 -15.78 -23.15 -22.06
CA ASP A 254 -16.00 -22.70 -23.46
C ASP A 254 -14.83 -22.99 -24.43
N SER A 255 -13.78 -23.72 -24.02
CA SER A 255 -12.64 -24.04 -24.91
C SER A 255 -12.70 -25.44 -25.54
N MET A 256 -13.79 -26.19 -25.40
CA MET A 256 -13.92 -27.55 -25.95
C MET A 256 -15.07 -27.72 -26.96
N ILE A 257 -15.41 -26.72 -27.77
CA ILE A 257 -16.26 -26.95 -28.96
C ILE A 257 -15.80 -26.02 -30.10
N HIS A 258 -14.69 -26.35 -30.74
CA HIS A 258 -14.45 -26.01 -32.16
C HIS A 258 -13.22 -26.77 -32.67
N SER A 259 -13.40 -28.06 -32.89
CA SER A 259 -12.54 -28.88 -33.74
C SER A 259 -13.44 -29.92 -34.36
N LEU A 260 -13.94 -29.61 -35.57
CA LEU A 260 -14.43 -30.52 -36.60
C LEU A 260 -15.21 -29.69 -37.63
N GLU A 261 -14.60 -29.48 -38.80
CA GLU A 261 -15.15 -29.60 -40.15
C GLU A 261 -14.41 -28.69 -41.15
N SER A 262 -13.80 -29.33 -42.14
CA SER A 262 -13.20 -28.80 -43.38
C SER A 262 -14.32 -28.46 -44.39
N PRO A 263 -14.10 -27.82 -45.58
CA PRO A 263 -13.34 -28.43 -46.68
C PRO A 263 -12.63 -27.47 -47.68
N SER A 264 -12.01 -28.15 -48.65
CA SER A 264 -11.28 -27.82 -49.88
C SER A 264 -11.81 -26.74 -50.85
N GLU A 265 -10.94 -26.47 -51.86
CA GLU A 265 -11.08 -25.77 -53.15
C GLU A 265 -10.60 -24.30 -53.14
N LYS A 266 -9.64 -23.83 -53.93
CA LYS A 266 -8.94 -24.27 -55.17
C LYS A 266 -7.46 -23.90 -55.10
#